data_AF-A0A553FU54-F1
#
_entry.id   AF-A0A553FU54-F1
#
_cell.length_a   1.000
_cell.length_b   1.000
_cell.length_c   1.000
_cell.angle_alpha   90.00
_cell.angle_beta   90.00
_cell.angle_gamma   90.00
#
_symmetry.space_group_name_H-M   'P 1'
#
loop_
_entity.id
_entity.type
_entity.pdbx_description
1 polymer ?
#
loop_
_entity_poly.entity_id
_entity_poly.type
_entity_poly.pdbx_seq_one_letter_code
_entity_poly.pdbx_strand_id
1 'polypeptide(L)'
;MKQIMLFIFLVLSGYGLCAKETLQSAFITRWKTNNPGSSGNNQVTIPSSGTGYHYTVHWVKVNDPSISGKGAGPYTGDVTLTFPIAGIYRVSISGDFPRIFFNDIMDKEKILAVEQWGTNPWQSMHRAFQGCSNLAVMAEDVPNLQNVTDMSYMFSKATSFDQPIGLWDVSNVTNMSHMFFQAYAFNQSIEDWDVGKVKDMSVMFFGASSFNQFIGSWDVGNVTDMSAMFSVATAFNQDIGNWDISSTIKMSRLFRGARKFNQSLGKWNVSKVIDMGFMLNGSGLSVANNDATLMGWAALPSLQHNVNLQASGLQYCNGKTARNTLMNTHNWNIKDEGANCTLMH
;
A
#
# COMPACT_ATOMS: atom_id res chain seq x y z
N MET A 1 17.81 -19.63 40.25
CA MET A 1 16.45 -20.22 40.21
C MET A 1 15.46 -19.07 40.31
N LYS A 2 14.62 -18.88 39.28
CA LYS A 2 13.23 -18.36 39.28
C LYS A 2 12.89 -17.19 40.25
N GLN A 3 12.27 -16.08 39.86
CA GLN A 3 11.18 -15.90 38.89
C GLN A 3 10.95 -14.39 38.74
N ILE A 4 10.79 -13.91 37.49
CA ILE A 4 10.27 -12.59 37.17
C ILE A 4 8.74 -12.67 37.31
N MET A 5 8.16 -11.77 38.10
CA MET A 5 6.74 -11.71 38.39
C MET A 5 6.01 -10.98 37.24
N LEU A 6 5.37 -11.75 36.36
CA LEU A 6 4.48 -11.25 35.31
C LEU A 6 3.07 -11.08 35.90
N PHE A 7 2.59 -9.85 35.99
CA PHE A 7 1.20 -9.58 36.37
C PHE A 7 0.28 -9.84 35.18
N ILE A 8 -0.36 -11.01 35.17
CA ILE A 8 -1.52 -11.32 34.32
C ILE A 8 -2.77 -10.87 35.09
N PHE A 9 -3.45 -9.84 34.62
CA PHE A 9 -4.81 -9.53 35.07
C PHE A 9 -5.77 -10.53 34.42
N LEU A 10 -6.12 -11.55 35.20
CA LEU A 10 -7.08 -12.57 34.86
C LEU A 10 -8.41 -12.20 35.54
N VAL A 11 -9.29 -11.49 34.83
CA VAL A 11 -10.69 -11.35 35.26
C VAL A 11 -11.51 -12.40 34.52
N LEU A 12 -11.66 -13.55 35.17
CA LEU A 12 -12.64 -14.57 34.82
C LEU A 12 -13.84 -14.39 35.75
N SER A 13 -14.92 -13.77 35.24
CA SER A 13 -16.26 -13.97 35.78
C SER A 13 -17.02 -14.83 34.77
N GLY A 14 -17.36 -16.05 35.20
CA GLY A 14 -17.85 -17.13 34.37
C GLY A 14 -19.17 -16.83 33.67
N TYR A 15 -19.15 -16.94 32.34
CA TYR A 15 -20.29 -17.32 31.51
C TYR A 15 -19.74 -18.07 30.28
N GLY A 16 -20.23 -19.30 30.06
CA GLY A 16 -20.22 -20.00 28.77
C GLY A 16 -18.88 -20.39 28.14
N LEU A 17 -18.40 -21.60 28.42
CA LEU A 17 -17.33 -22.24 27.65
C LEU A 17 -17.65 -22.43 26.14
N CYS A 18 -18.88 -22.15 25.69
CA CYS A 18 -19.30 -22.27 24.28
C CYS A 18 -19.24 -20.94 23.49
N ALA A 19 -18.95 -19.80 24.15
CA ALA A 19 -18.90 -18.47 23.51
C ALA A 19 -17.46 -17.93 23.27
N LYS A 20 -16.44 -18.62 23.79
CA LYS A 20 -15.03 -18.21 23.60
C LYS A 20 -14.43 -18.68 22.26
N GLU A 21 -14.81 -19.86 21.78
CA GLU A 21 -14.30 -20.37 20.49
C GLU A 21 -14.88 -19.64 19.26
N THR A 22 -16.11 -19.11 19.35
CA THR A 22 -16.79 -18.44 18.22
C THR A 22 -16.33 -16.99 17.98
N LEU A 23 -15.70 -16.34 18.96
CA LEU A 23 -15.16 -14.98 18.81
C LEU A 23 -13.77 -14.95 18.20
N GLN A 24 -12.97 -16.00 18.38
CA GLN A 24 -11.60 -16.06 17.85
C GLN A 24 -11.56 -16.18 16.30
N SER A 25 -12.66 -16.63 15.67
CA SER A 25 -12.77 -16.74 14.21
C SER A 25 -13.32 -15.51 13.51
N ALA A 26 -14.00 -14.61 14.23
CA ALA A 26 -14.74 -13.50 13.62
C ALA A 26 -13.82 -12.37 13.12
N PHE A 27 -14.22 -11.69 12.05
CA PHE A 27 -13.63 -10.41 11.67
C PHE A 27 -14.28 -9.30 12.50
N ILE A 28 -13.49 -8.59 13.31
CA ILE A 28 -13.99 -7.62 14.28
C ILE A 28 -13.51 -6.21 13.91
N THR A 29 -14.46 -5.29 13.84
CA THR A 29 -14.22 -3.89 13.47
C THR A 29 -14.89 -2.93 14.44
N ARG A 30 -14.34 -1.72 14.55
CA ARG A 30 -14.91 -0.62 15.35
C ARG A 30 -15.44 0.46 14.42
N TRP A 31 -16.64 0.95 14.69
CA TRP A 31 -17.32 1.95 13.88
C TRP A 31 -17.89 3.07 14.73
N LYS A 32 -17.95 4.29 14.17
CA LYS A 32 -18.66 5.45 14.74
C LYS A 32 -19.77 5.89 13.79
N THR A 33 -21.01 5.62 14.20
CA THR A 33 -22.20 5.68 13.33
C THR A 33 -22.52 7.08 12.82
N ASN A 34 -22.11 8.11 13.55
CA ASN A 34 -22.38 9.52 13.25
C ASN A 34 -21.20 10.26 12.62
N ASN A 35 -20.14 9.55 12.21
CA ASN A 35 -19.18 10.11 11.26
C ASN A 35 -19.86 10.27 9.88
N PRO A 36 -19.33 11.13 8.98
CA PRO A 36 -19.86 11.28 7.63
C PRO A 36 -19.95 9.95 6.88
N GLY A 37 -20.97 9.78 6.04
CA GLY A 37 -21.19 8.57 5.26
C GLY A 37 -22.56 8.59 4.58
N SER A 38 -22.87 7.54 3.82
CA SER A 38 -24.14 7.42 3.10
C SER A 38 -25.30 6.97 3.99
N SER A 39 -25.04 6.21 5.06
CA SER A 39 -26.10 5.74 5.97
C SER A 39 -26.42 6.76 7.08
N GLY A 40 -27.56 6.60 7.76
CA GLY A 40 -27.99 7.48 8.84
C GLY A 40 -27.05 7.53 10.05
N ASN A 41 -27.24 8.50 10.95
CA ASN A 41 -26.35 8.76 12.08
C ASN A 41 -26.30 7.65 13.14
N ASN A 42 -27.27 6.74 13.14
CA ASN A 42 -27.31 5.52 13.95
C ASN A 42 -27.18 4.27 13.07
N GLN A 43 -26.55 4.38 11.91
CA GLN A 43 -26.37 3.29 10.97
C GLN A 43 -24.92 3.17 10.51
N VAL A 44 -24.56 1.96 10.08
CA VAL A 44 -23.35 1.70 9.29
C VAL A 44 -23.65 0.70 8.20
N THR A 45 -23.06 0.88 7.03
CA THR A 45 -23.09 -0.07 5.94
C THR A 45 -21.79 -0.86 5.89
N ILE A 46 -21.88 -2.19 5.95
CA ILE A 46 -20.76 -3.11 5.66
C ILE A 46 -20.79 -3.37 4.16
N PRO A 47 -19.78 -2.88 3.40
CA PRO A 47 -19.78 -3.01 1.96
C PRO A 47 -19.18 -4.35 1.51
N SER A 48 -19.87 -4.97 0.56
CA SER A 48 -19.51 -6.20 -0.11
C SER A 48 -19.32 -5.93 -1.60
N SER A 49 -18.88 -6.94 -2.35
CA SER A 49 -18.99 -6.94 -3.81
C SER A 49 -18.66 -8.33 -4.35
N GLY A 50 -19.33 -8.74 -5.43
CA GLY A 50 -19.20 -10.08 -6.00
C GLY A 50 -20.12 -11.10 -5.33
N THR A 51 -19.70 -12.36 -5.30
CA THR A 51 -20.45 -13.50 -4.74
C THR A 51 -19.67 -14.13 -3.58
N GLY A 52 -20.23 -15.19 -2.96
CA GLY A 52 -19.56 -15.95 -1.90
C GLY A 52 -19.81 -15.42 -0.49
N TYR A 53 -20.75 -14.49 -0.32
CA TYR A 53 -21.16 -14.00 1.00
C TYR A 53 -22.24 -14.90 1.59
N HIS A 54 -22.02 -15.33 2.82
CA HIS A 54 -23.03 -15.96 3.67
C HIS A 54 -22.64 -15.73 5.13
N TYR A 55 -22.87 -14.51 5.61
CA TYR A 55 -22.34 -14.07 6.91
C TYR A 55 -23.43 -13.52 7.83
N THR A 56 -23.15 -13.56 9.13
CA THR A 56 -23.96 -12.99 10.19
C THR A 56 -23.17 -11.90 10.89
N VAL A 57 -23.89 -11.01 11.57
CA VAL A 57 -23.28 -9.87 12.26
C VAL A 57 -23.81 -9.78 13.68
N HIS A 58 -22.90 -9.62 14.63
CA HIS A 58 -23.18 -9.24 16.00
C HIS A 58 -22.56 -7.89 16.30
N TRP A 59 -23.17 -7.11 17.19
CA TRP A 59 -22.62 -5.81 17.56
C TRP A 59 -22.85 -5.49 19.02
N VAL A 60 -21.95 -4.69 19.58
CA VAL A 60 -22.00 -4.19 20.96
C VAL A 60 -21.52 -2.75 21.01
N LYS A 61 -22.22 -1.89 21.75
CA LYS A 61 -21.80 -0.51 21.96
C LYS A 61 -20.61 -0.47 22.92
N VAL A 62 -19.54 0.24 22.53
CA VAL A 62 -18.24 0.17 23.23
C VAL A 62 -18.30 0.63 24.70
N ASN A 63 -19.04 1.71 24.99
CA ASN A 63 -19.13 2.29 26.35
C ASN A 63 -20.40 1.91 27.10
N ASP A 64 -21.21 1.00 26.55
CA ASP A 64 -22.44 0.51 27.19
C ASP A 64 -22.80 -0.86 26.61
N PRO A 65 -22.14 -1.94 27.06
CA PRO A 65 -22.32 -3.28 26.49
C PRO A 65 -23.74 -3.85 26.65
N SER A 66 -24.58 -3.25 27.50
CA SER A 66 -26.00 -3.59 27.60
C SER A 66 -26.74 -3.33 26.29
N ILE A 67 -26.24 -2.37 25.49
CA ILE A 67 -26.71 -2.08 24.14
C ILE A 67 -25.92 -2.97 23.17
N SER A 68 -26.46 -4.15 22.91
CA SER A 68 -25.94 -5.13 21.96
C SER A 68 -27.06 -5.74 21.13
N GLY A 69 -26.70 -6.40 20.04
CA GLY A 69 -27.67 -7.03 19.15
C GLY A 69 -27.03 -7.87 18.06
N LYS A 70 -27.90 -8.38 17.18
CA LYS A 70 -27.51 -9.15 15.99
C LYS A 70 -28.24 -8.62 14.77
N GLY A 71 -27.63 -8.75 13.61
CA GLY A 71 -28.27 -8.51 12.33
C GLY A 71 -29.37 -9.54 12.04
N ALA A 72 -30.26 -9.21 11.10
CA ALA A 72 -31.32 -10.07 10.59
C ALA A 72 -30.84 -11.15 9.59
N GLY A 73 -29.52 -11.28 9.41
CA GLY A 73 -28.91 -12.20 8.44
C GLY A 73 -29.23 -13.69 8.67
N PRO A 74 -28.65 -14.58 7.86
CA PRO A 74 -27.41 -14.38 7.09
C PRO A 74 -27.57 -13.44 5.89
N TYR A 75 -26.49 -12.76 5.53
CA TYR A 75 -26.39 -11.80 4.44
C TYR A 75 -25.57 -12.36 3.28
N THR A 76 -25.97 -12.00 2.06
CA THR A 76 -25.30 -12.41 0.81
C THR A 76 -24.74 -11.24 0.00
N GLY A 77 -24.68 -10.06 0.61
CA GLY A 77 -24.22 -8.81 -0.02
C GLY A 77 -24.11 -7.70 1.02
N ASP A 78 -24.25 -6.45 0.58
CA ASP A 78 -24.17 -5.28 1.46
C ASP A 78 -25.23 -5.35 2.56
N VAL A 79 -24.89 -4.84 3.75
CA VAL A 79 -25.88 -4.68 4.83
C VAL A 79 -25.72 -3.33 5.50
N THR A 80 -26.84 -2.62 5.67
CA THR A 80 -26.93 -1.45 6.56
C THR A 80 -27.51 -1.88 7.90
N LEU A 81 -26.67 -1.84 8.94
CA LEU A 81 -27.07 -2.09 10.32
C LEU A 81 -27.68 -0.81 10.89
N THR A 82 -28.79 -0.94 11.63
CA THR A 82 -29.38 0.16 12.40
C THR A 82 -29.24 -0.12 13.89
N PHE A 83 -28.63 0.83 14.61
CA PHE A 83 -28.42 0.75 16.04
C PHE A 83 -29.49 1.55 16.80
N PRO A 84 -29.80 1.21 18.06
CA PRO A 84 -30.82 1.93 18.85
C PRO A 84 -30.55 3.43 19.00
N ILE A 85 -29.26 3.81 19.08
CA ILE A 85 -28.80 5.18 19.22
C ILE A 85 -27.50 5.37 18.43
N ALA A 86 -27.17 6.62 18.10
CA ALA A 86 -25.85 6.92 17.55
C ALA A 86 -24.74 6.64 18.58
N GLY A 87 -23.59 6.18 18.11
CA GLY A 87 -22.48 5.88 19.00
C GLY A 87 -21.32 5.14 18.34
N ILE A 88 -20.47 4.56 19.19
CA ILE A 88 -19.34 3.73 18.78
C ILE A 88 -19.71 2.27 19.06
N TYR A 89 -19.60 1.44 18.03
CA TYR A 89 -19.96 0.04 18.06
C TYR A 89 -18.80 -0.83 17.62
N ARG A 90 -18.60 -1.93 18.34
CA ARG A 90 -17.83 -3.07 17.87
C ARG A 90 -18.77 -3.96 17.06
N VAL A 91 -18.34 -4.36 15.87
CA VAL A 91 -19.09 -5.16 14.92
C VAL A 91 -18.27 -6.42 14.64
N SER A 92 -18.85 -7.58 14.93
CA SER A 92 -18.27 -8.91 14.69
C SER A 92 -18.97 -9.57 13.52
N ILE A 93 -18.21 -9.96 12.50
CA ILE A 93 -18.68 -10.61 11.28
C ILE A 93 -18.20 -12.06 11.29
N SER A 94 -19.14 -12.99 11.13
CA SER A 94 -18.88 -14.44 11.15
C SER A 94 -19.59 -15.15 9.99
N GLY A 95 -18.99 -16.20 9.45
CA GLY A 95 -19.46 -16.89 8.24
C GLY A 95 -18.62 -16.52 7.02
N ASP A 96 -19.14 -16.78 5.82
CA ASP A 96 -18.40 -16.55 4.59
C ASP A 96 -18.40 -15.06 4.24
N PHE A 97 -17.24 -14.41 4.37
CA PHE A 97 -17.05 -12.97 4.11
C PHE A 97 -15.80 -12.74 3.24
N PRO A 98 -15.84 -13.07 1.95
CA PRO A 98 -14.64 -13.22 1.12
C PRO A 98 -13.84 -11.93 0.93
N ARG A 99 -14.48 -10.75 1.03
CA ARG A 99 -13.83 -9.44 1.03
C ARG A 99 -14.71 -8.36 1.64
N ILE A 100 -14.08 -7.25 2.03
CA ILE A 100 -14.73 -5.96 2.25
C ILE A 100 -14.41 -5.07 1.05
N PHE A 101 -15.28 -4.13 0.68
CA PHE A 101 -15.11 -3.36 -0.57
C PHE A 101 -15.58 -1.90 -0.44
N PHE A 102 -14.82 -1.05 0.25
CA PHE A 102 -15.21 0.36 0.44
C PHE A 102 -15.18 1.19 -0.85
N ASN A 103 -14.21 0.97 -1.75
CA ASN A 103 -14.18 1.60 -3.07
C ASN A 103 -14.29 3.14 -3.06
N ASP A 104 -13.73 3.81 -2.05
CA ASP A 104 -13.79 5.27 -1.86
C ASP A 104 -15.20 5.87 -1.71
N ILE A 105 -16.20 5.05 -1.37
CA ILE A 105 -17.62 5.43 -1.25
C ILE A 105 -18.23 4.98 0.09
N MET A 106 -19.55 5.14 0.23
CA MET A 106 -20.36 4.69 1.36
C MET A 106 -19.90 5.24 2.72
N ASP A 107 -19.76 4.38 3.72
CA ASP A 107 -19.46 4.71 5.10
C ASP A 107 -17.97 4.58 5.45
N LYS A 108 -17.08 4.83 4.47
CA LYS A 108 -15.62 4.72 4.62
C LYS A 108 -15.04 5.55 5.78
N GLU A 109 -15.68 6.66 6.14
CA GLU A 109 -15.27 7.50 7.28
C GLU A 109 -15.84 7.00 8.61
N LYS A 110 -16.80 6.07 8.59
CA LYS A 110 -17.42 5.51 9.81
C LYS A 110 -16.63 4.34 10.40
N ILE A 111 -15.87 3.60 9.61
CA ILE A 111 -14.95 2.57 10.14
C ILE A 111 -13.76 3.26 10.81
N LEU A 112 -13.46 2.87 12.05
CA LEU A 112 -12.37 3.41 12.85
C LEU A 112 -11.23 2.42 13.02
N ALA A 113 -11.52 1.12 13.11
CA ALA A 113 -10.46 0.14 13.31
C ALA A 113 -10.84 -1.26 12.81
N VAL A 114 -9.84 -2.00 12.36
CA VAL A 114 -9.82 -3.47 12.45
C VAL A 114 -9.25 -3.83 13.82
N GLU A 115 -10.04 -4.53 14.64
CA GLU A 115 -9.64 -4.99 15.97
C GLU A 115 -9.27 -6.46 16.00
N GLN A 116 -9.70 -7.25 15.01
CA GLN A 116 -9.33 -8.65 14.83
C GLN A 116 -9.58 -9.05 13.37
N TRP A 117 -8.63 -9.73 12.74
CA TRP A 117 -8.81 -10.29 11.39
C TRP A 117 -9.63 -11.57 11.40
N GLY A 118 -9.47 -12.39 12.43
CA GLY A 118 -10.10 -13.68 12.57
C GLY A 118 -9.52 -14.72 11.60
N THR A 119 -10.25 -15.81 11.39
CA THR A 119 -9.81 -16.92 10.54
C THR A 119 -10.36 -16.85 9.12
N ASN A 120 -11.00 -15.73 8.75
CA ASN A 120 -11.64 -15.55 7.46
C ASN A 120 -10.60 -15.68 6.32
N PRO A 121 -10.75 -16.64 5.38
CA PRO A 121 -9.84 -16.78 4.26
C PRO A 121 -10.16 -15.72 3.20
N TRP A 122 -9.46 -14.58 3.27
CA TRP A 122 -9.67 -13.46 2.36
C TRP A 122 -9.41 -13.89 0.91
N GLN A 123 -10.37 -13.62 0.04
CA GLN A 123 -10.29 -13.95 -1.39
C GLN A 123 -9.75 -12.77 -2.21
N SER A 124 -9.90 -11.54 -1.71
CA SER A 124 -9.37 -10.35 -2.36
C SER A 124 -9.26 -9.20 -1.37
N MET A 125 -8.24 -8.35 -1.53
CA MET A 125 -8.10 -7.08 -0.83
C MET A 125 -8.25 -5.87 -1.77
N HIS A 126 -8.66 -6.13 -3.03
CA HIS A 126 -8.90 -5.09 -4.02
C HIS A 126 -9.91 -4.06 -3.47
N ARG A 127 -9.46 -2.80 -3.32
CA ARG A 127 -10.24 -1.67 -2.78
C ARG A 127 -10.85 -1.89 -1.39
N ALA A 128 -10.29 -2.81 -0.60
CA ALA A 128 -10.88 -3.21 0.66
C ALA A 128 -11.12 -2.04 1.61
N PHE A 129 -10.12 -1.19 1.83
CA PHE A 129 -10.16 -0.02 2.73
C PHE A 129 -9.92 1.31 2.00
N GLN A 130 -10.25 1.35 0.71
CA GLN A 130 -10.05 2.54 -0.10
C GLN A 130 -10.84 3.73 0.47
N GLY A 131 -10.13 4.83 0.75
CA GLY A 131 -10.66 6.08 1.25
C GLY A 131 -10.98 6.09 2.76
N CYS A 132 -10.65 5.03 3.50
CA CYS A 132 -10.94 4.93 4.93
C CYS A 132 -9.94 5.75 5.77
N SER A 133 -10.10 7.08 5.80
CA SER A 133 -9.12 7.99 6.44
C SER A 133 -9.02 7.88 7.96
N ASN A 134 -10.01 7.29 8.62
CA ASN A 134 -10.03 7.07 10.07
C ASN A 134 -9.55 5.67 10.49
N LEU A 135 -9.17 4.81 9.54
CA LEU A 135 -8.86 3.41 9.81
C LEU A 135 -7.53 3.24 10.57
N ALA A 136 -7.61 2.58 11.72
CA ALA A 136 -6.48 1.98 12.42
C ALA A 136 -6.49 0.43 12.30
N VAL A 137 -5.34 -0.20 12.52
CA VAL A 137 -5.22 -1.66 12.68
C VAL A 137 -4.73 -1.90 14.11
N MET A 138 -5.67 -2.25 15.00
CA MET A 138 -5.41 -2.54 16.42
C MET A 138 -5.34 -4.04 16.70
N ALA A 139 -5.46 -4.86 15.65
CA ALA A 139 -5.47 -6.31 15.73
C ALA A 139 -4.13 -6.86 16.21
N GLU A 140 -4.19 -7.87 17.08
CA GLU A 140 -3.02 -8.66 17.50
C GLU A 140 -2.74 -9.83 16.54
N ASP A 141 -3.73 -10.23 15.74
CA ASP A 141 -3.63 -11.24 14.70
C ASP A 141 -3.31 -10.63 13.32
N VAL A 142 -3.00 -11.49 12.34
CA VAL A 142 -2.73 -11.11 10.95
C VAL A 142 -3.80 -11.71 10.03
N PRO A 143 -4.14 -11.06 8.90
CA PRO A 143 -5.11 -11.62 7.96
C PRO A 143 -4.57 -12.90 7.30
N ASN A 144 -5.45 -13.88 7.11
CA ASN A 144 -5.17 -15.00 6.22
C ASN A 144 -5.30 -14.57 4.76
N LEU A 145 -4.17 -14.29 4.11
CA LEU A 145 -4.07 -13.79 2.75
C LEU A 145 -3.71 -14.87 1.71
N GLN A 146 -3.75 -16.16 2.07
CA GLN A 146 -3.26 -17.23 1.20
C GLN A 146 -3.97 -17.29 -0.16
N ASN A 147 -5.23 -16.84 -0.25
CA ASN A 147 -5.99 -16.79 -1.51
C ASN A 147 -5.96 -15.41 -2.19
N VAL A 148 -5.32 -14.40 -1.60
CA VAL A 148 -5.31 -13.03 -2.13
C VAL A 148 -4.21 -12.90 -3.18
N THR A 149 -4.62 -12.66 -4.42
CA THR A 149 -3.71 -12.35 -5.54
C THR A 149 -3.73 -10.87 -5.95
N ASP A 150 -4.71 -10.11 -5.46
CA ASP A 150 -4.94 -8.70 -5.79
C ASP A 150 -5.18 -7.87 -4.52
N MET A 151 -4.24 -6.95 -4.26
CA MET A 151 -4.29 -5.93 -3.20
C MET A 151 -4.41 -4.51 -3.76
N SER A 152 -4.71 -4.38 -5.05
CA SER A 152 -4.74 -3.06 -5.70
C SER A 152 -5.76 -2.14 -5.03
N TYR A 153 -5.38 -0.87 -4.86
CA TYR A 153 -6.16 0.17 -4.19
C TYR A 153 -6.53 -0.10 -2.71
N MET A 154 -6.00 -1.13 -2.04
CA MET A 154 -6.45 -1.54 -0.69
C MET A 154 -6.51 -0.37 0.30
N PHE A 155 -5.50 0.49 0.35
CA PHE A 155 -5.40 1.68 1.21
C PHE A 155 -5.34 2.99 0.43
N SER A 156 -5.74 2.96 -0.84
CA SER A 156 -5.76 4.16 -1.68
C SER A 156 -6.63 5.23 -1.02
N LYS A 157 -6.12 6.45 -0.87
CA LYS A 157 -6.74 7.61 -0.20
C LYS A 157 -7.11 7.39 1.27
N ALA A 158 -6.60 6.37 1.94
CA ALA A 158 -6.67 6.26 3.39
C ALA A 158 -5.65 7.24 4.00
N THR A 159 -5.99 8.53 3.99
CA THR A 159 -5.02 9.63 4.11
C THR A 159 -4.21 9.63 5.42
N SER A 160 -4.80 9.16 6.51
CA SER A 160 -4.15 9.05 7.84
C SER A 160 -3.65 7.64 8.16
N PHE A 161 -3.72 6.70 7.21
CA PHE A 161 -3.32 5.31 7.45
C PHE A 161 -1.81 5.19 7.63
N ASP A 162 -1.37 4.78 8.82
CA ASP A 162 0.03 4.55 9.17
C ASP A 162 0.12 3.42 10.20
N GLN A 163 -0.22 2.19 9.79
CA GLN A 163 -0.43 1.06 10.70
C GLN A 163 0.53 -0.11 10.41
N PRO A 164 0.99 -0.86 11.44
CA PRO A 164 2.01 -1.88 11.27
C PRO A 164 1.45 -3.11 10.55
N ILE A 165 1.79 -3.23 9.26
CA ILE A 165 1.34 -4.31 8.37
C ILE A 165 2.50 -5.15 7.83
N GLY A 166 3.73 -4.93 8.33
CA GLY A 166 4.93 -5.63 7.87
C GLY A 166 4.89 -7.15 8.08
N LEU A 167 4.07 -7.64 9.03
CA LEU A 167 3.93 -9.07 9.33
C LEU A 167 2.95 -9.82 8.42
N TRP A 168 2.36 -9.15 7.43
CA TRP A 168 1.40 -9.78 6.53
C TRP A 168 2.10 -10.65 5.50
N ASP A 169 1.64 -11.89 5.34
CA ASP A 169 2.09 -12.76 4.26
C ASP A 169 1.44 -12.34 2.93
N VAL A 170 2.22 -11.67 2.09
CA VAL A 170 1.81 -11.19 0.75
C VAL A 170 2.40 -12.03 -0.38
N SER A 171 2.98 -13.20 -0.09
CA SER A 171 3.74 -14.02 -1.04
C SER A 171 2.93 -14.58 -2.23
N ASN A 172 1.60 -14.51 -2.19
CA ASN A 172 0.72 -14.90 -3.29
C ASN A 172 0.19 -13.71 -4.12
N VAL A 173 0.49 -12.47 -3.70
CA VAL A 173 0.01 -11.27 -4.36
C VAL A 173 0.75 -11.05 -5.68
N THR A 174 -0.02 -10.73 -6.72
CA THR A 174 0.49 -10.45 -8.07
C THR A 174 0.25 -9.01 -8.51
N ASN A 175 -0.70 -8.32 -7.88
CA ASN A 175 -1.08 -6.94 -8.18
C ASN A 175 -1.13 -6.11 -6.90
N MET A 176 -0.26 -5.10 -6.80
CA MET A 176 -0.21 -4.10 -5.72
C MET A 176 -0.42 -2.67 -6.23
N SER A 177 -0.92 -2.53 -7.47
CA SER A 177 -1.11 -1.21 -8.08
C SER A 177 -2.01 -0.31 -7.22
N HIS A 178 -1.64 0.97 -7.10
CA HIS A 178 -2.36 1.97 -6.31
C HIS A 178 -2.54 1.65 -4.80
N MET A 179 -1.91 0.62 -4.23
CA MET A 179 -2.22 0.15 -2.86
C MET A 179 -2.17 1.27 -1.81
N PHE A 180 -1.19 2.17 -1.88
CA PHE A 180 -1.02 3.34 -0.99
C PHE A 180 -1.15 4.69 -1.73
N PHE A 181 -1.84 4.71 -2.87
CA PHE A 181 -2.06 5.95 -3.63
C PHE A 181 -2.69 7.02 -2.73
N GLN A 182 -2.00 8.14 -2.52
CA GLN A 182 -2.43 9.24 -1.65
C GLN A 182 -2.69 8.85 -0.17
N ALA A 183 -2.08 7.77 0.32
CA ALA A 183 -1.99 7.49 1.75
C ALA A 183 -0.88 8.38 2.38
N TYR A 184 -1.18 9.69 2.52
CA TYR A 184 -0.17 10.72 2.83
C TYR A 184 0.67 10.44 4.08
N ALA A 185 0.06 9.85 5.11
CA ALA A 185 0.70 9.56 6.39
C ALA A 185 1.52 8.25 6.40
N PHE A 186 1.31 7.34 5.45
CA PHE A 186 1.88 5.99 5.52
C PHE A 186 3.42 6.00 5.50
N ASN A 187 4.02 5.44 6.54
CA ASN A 187 5.46 5.32 6.72
C ASN A 187 5.85 4.13 7.63
N GLN A 188 5.07 3.05 7.61
CA GLN A 188 5.38 1.82 8.37
C GLN A 188 6.25 0.85 7.58
N SER A 189 7.10 0.10 8.29
CA SER A 189 8.00 -0.86 7.65
C SER A 189 7.21 -1.99 7.00
N ILE A 190 7.65 -2.33 5.79
CA ILE A 190 7.18 -3.41 4.91
C ILE A 190 8.38 -4.11 4.24
N GLU A 191 9.55 -4.01 4.88
CA GLU A 191 10.81 -4.56 4.38
C GLU A 191 10.74 -6.08 4.17
N ASP A 192 10.03 -6.78 5.06
CA ASP A 192 9.93 -8.24 5.10
C ASP A 192 8.88 -8.82 4.14
N TRP A 193 8.20 -8.00 3.34
CA TRP A 193 7.22 -8.48 2.38
C TRP A 193 7.88 -9.26 1.24
N ASP A 194 7.44 -10.51 1.04
CA ASP A 194 7.76 -11.28 -0.16
C ASP A 194 6.91 -10.79 -1.35
N VAL A 195 7.50 -9.90 -2.15
CA VAL A 195 6.89 -9.34 -3.36
C VAL A 195 7.32 -10.07 -4.65
N GLY A 196 7.98 -11.23 -4.54
CA GLY A 196 8.59 -11.93 -5.67
C GLY A 196 7.60 -12.36 -6.76
N LYS A 197 6.30 -12.48 -6.47
CA LYS A 197 5.25 -12.79 -7.47
C LYS A 197 4.57 -11.55 -8.06
N VAL A 198 4.85 -10.36 -7.55
CA VAL A 198 4.18 -9.13 -7.98
C VAL A 198 4.61 -8.77 -9.39
N LYS A 199 3.63 -8.46 -10.24
CA LYS A 199 3.82 -8.05 -11.64
C LYS A 199 3.54 -6.58 -11.87
N ASP A 200 2.64 -5.99 -11.06
CA ASP A 200 2.19 -4.61 -11.18
C ASP A 200 2.30 -3.89 -9.83
N MET A 201 3.20 -2.90 -9.77
CA MET A 201 3.39 -1.97 -8.66
C MET A 201 3.08 -0.52 -9.08
N SER A 202 2.42 -0.32 -10.22
CA SER A 202 2.14 1.00 -10.75
C SER A 202 1.35 1.83 -9.73
N VAL A 203 1.78 3.08 -9.55
CA VAL A 203 1.09 4.07 -8.71
C VAL A 203 1.02 3.69 -7.21
N MET A 204 1.73 2.64 -6.76
CA MET A 204 1.59 2.08 -5.41
C MET A 204 1.82 3.11 -4.29
N PHE A 205 2.89 3.93 -4.37
CA PHE A 205 3.22 4.97 -3.38
C PHE A 205 3.05 6.39 -3.93
N PHE A 206 2.29 6.56 -5.01
CA PHE A 206 2.07 7.89 -5.59
C PHE A 206 1.44 8.80 -4.53
N GLY A 207 2.09 9.93 -4.25
CA GLY A 207 1.62 10.87 -3.24
C GLY A 207 1.63 10.34 -1.80
N ALA A 208 2.22 9.18 -1.50
CA ALA A 208 2.48 8.75 -0.12
C ALA A 208 3.65 9.58 0.45
N SER A 209 3.38 10.85 0.72
CA SER A 209 4.39 11.90 0.92
C SER A 209 5.32 11.66 2.11
N SER A 210 4.89 10.88 3.11
CA SER A 210 5.68 10.55 4.29
C SER A 210 6.51 9.27 4.14
N PHE A 211 6.23 8.45 3.12
CA PHE A 211 6.84 7.14 2.98
C PHE A 211 8.34 7.24 2.70
N ASN A 212 9.15 6.67 3.58
CA ASN A 212 10.60 6.59 3.45
C ASN A 212 11.16 5.34 4.14
N GLN A 213 10.43 4.22 4.13
CA GLN A 213 10.88 2.96 4.73
C GLN A 213 11.70 2.14 3.75
N PHE A 214 12.69 1.41 4.28
CA PHE A 214 13.60 0.61 3.48
C PHE A 214 12.85 -0.53 2.77
N ILE A 215 13.09 -0.63 1.46
CA ILE A 215 12.53 -1.64 0.56
C ILE A 215 13.59 -2.16 -0.42
N GLY A 216 14.87 -1.88 -0.16
CA GLY A 216 15.98 -2.29 -1.03
C GLY A 216 16.18 -3.80 -1.08
N SER A 217 15.60 -4.54 -0.13
CA SER A 217 15.59 -6.01 -0.05
C SER A 217 14.56 -6.70 -0.95
N TRP A 218 13.58 -5.96 -1.47
CA TRP A 218 12.51 -6.55 -2.28
C TRP A 218 13.01 -7.20 -3.57
N ASP A 219 12.55 -8.42 -3.84
CA ASP A 219 12.72 -9.06 -5.15
C ASP A 219 11.67 -8.54 -6.13
N VAL A 220 12.06 -7.55 -6.93
CA VAL A 220 11.21 -6.93 -7.96
C VAL A 220 11.43 -7.54 -9.36
N GLY A 221 12.15 -8.66 -9.46
CA GLY A 221 12.56 -9.27 -10.74
C GLY A 221 11.42 -9.70 -11.66
N ASN A 222 10.21 -9.86 -11.12
CA ASN A 222 8.99 -10.19 -11.89
C ASN A 222 8.10 -8.98 -12.21
N VAL A 223 8.43 -7.78 -11.71
CA VAL A 223 7.62 -6.58 -11.90
C VAL A 223 7.80 -6.05 -13.32
N THR A 224 6.68 -5.92 -14.05
CA THR A 224 6.66 -5.43 -15.44
C THR A 224 6.19 -3.98 -15.56
N ASP A 225 5.42 -3.49 -14.59
CA ASP A 225 4.93 -2.10 -14.52
C ASP A 225 5.21 -1.46 -13.15
N MET A 226 6.04 -0.42 -13.14
CA MET A 226 6.35 0.44 -11.98
C MET A 226 5.90 1.89 -12.22
N SER A 227 5.04 2.14 -13.22
CA SER A 227 4.70 3.50 -13.64
C SER A 227 4.19 4.34 -12.46
N ALA A 228 4.81 5.50 -12.25
CA ALA A 228 4.49 6.47 -11.22
C ALA A 228 4.50 5.95 -9.77
N MET A 229 5.15 4.82 -9.48
CA MET A 229 5.15 4.19 -8.16
C MET A 229 5.55 5.14 -7.03
N PHE A 230 6.57 5.99 -7.21
CA PHE A 230 7.02 6.99 -6.22
C PHE A 230 6.77 8.44 -6.66
N SER A 231 5.92 8.66 -7.65
CA SER A 231 5.62 10.03 -8.12
C SER A 231 5.02 10.85 -6.98
N VAL A 232 5.62 11.99 -6.67
CA VAL A 232 5.25 12.88 -5.56
C VAL A 232 5.35 12.22 -4.17
N ALA A 233 6.07 11.10 -4.02
CA ALA A 233 6.50 10.57 -2.72
C ALA A 233 7.68 11.42 -2.21
N THR A 234 7.39 12.62 -1.72
CA THR A 234 8.38 13.67 -1.52
C THR A 234 9.44 13.35 -0.47
N ALA A 235 9.16 12.45 0.48
CA ALA A 235 10.11 12.01 1.50
C ALA A 235 11.04 10.87 1.06
N PHE A 236 10.66 10.09 0.04
CA PHE A 236 11.33 8.84 -0.31
C PHE A 236 12.77 9.06 -0.80
N ASN A 237 13.72 8.37 -0.17
CA ASN A 237 15.14 8.42 -0.51
C ASN A 237 15.90 7.12 -0.14
N GLN A 238 15.23 5.97 -0.14
CA GLN A 238 15.85 4.70 0.23
C GLN A 238 16.66 4.11 -0.91
N ASP A 239 17.76 3.42 -0.57
CA ASP A 239 18.61 2.77 -1.57
C ASP A 239 17.89 1.57 -2.19
N ILE A 240 17.64 1.68 -3.49
CA ILE A 240 17.03 0.68 -4.37
C ILE A 240 17.92 0.43 -5.59
N GLY A 241 19.18 0.89 -5.55
CA GLY A 241 20.11 0.78 -6.66
C GLY A 241 20.44 -0.67 -7.03
N ASN A 242 20.24 -1.63 -6.11
CA ASN A 242 20.51 -3.05 -6.32
C ASN A 242 19.28 -3.86 -6.80
N TRP A 243 18.12 -3.24 -7.01
CA TRP A 243 16.96 -3.92 -7.58
C TRP A 243 17.25 -4.46 -8.99
N ASP A 244 16.88 -5.72 -9.25
CA ASP A 244 16.84 -6.27 -10.61
C ASP A 244 15.53 -5.89 -11.29
N ILE A 245 15.61 -4.91 -12.18
CA ILE A 245 14.47 -4.43 -12.99
C ILE A 245 14.51 -4.96 -14.44
N SER A 246 15.30 -6.01 -14.72
CA SER A 246 15.49 -6.53 -16.08
C SER A 246 14.23 -7.10 -16.75
N SER A 247 13.13 -7.28 -16.00
CA SER A 247 11.80 -7.63 -16.51
C SER A 247 10.86 -6.43 -16.67
N THR A 248 11.22 -5.25 -16.16
CA THR A 248 10.37 -4.06 -16.19
C THR A 248 10.28 -3.50 -17.61
N ILE A 249 9.05 -3.20 -18.03
CA ILE A 249 8.74 -2.66 -19.37
C ILE A 249 8.32 -1.19 -19.26
N LYS A 250 7.59 -0.83 -18.20
CA LYS A 250 7.04 0.52 -17.99
C LYS A 250 7.44 1.09 -16.63
N MET A 251 8.01 2.29 -16.66
CA MET A 251 8.37 3.05 -15.46
C MET A 251 8.22 4.57 -15.68
N SER A 252 7.25 4.99 -16.50
CA SER A 252 6.98 6.41 -16.70
C SER A 252 6.64 7.07 -15.38
N ARG A 253 7.14 8.29 -15.19
CA ARG A 253 6.95 9.11 -13.98
C ARG A 253 7.38 8.46 -12.66
N LEU A 254 8.16 7.38 -12.66
CA LEU A 254 8.50 6.61 -11.45
C LEU A 254 8.90 7.48 -10.25
N PHE A 255 9.78 8.47 -10.45
CA PHE A 255 10.26 9.41 -9.43
C PHE A 255 9.86 10.87 -9.70
N ARG A 256 8.81 11.09 -10.51
CA ARG A 256 8.40 12.45 -10.87
C ARG A 256 8.02 13.23 -9.61
N GLY A 257 8.75 14.30 -9.32
CA GLY A 257 8.51 15.11 -8.11
C GLY A 257 8.87 14.43 -6.79
N ALA A 258 9.61 13.31 -6.80
CA ALA A 258 10.19 12.70 -5.60
C ALA A 258 11.39 13.53 -5.13
N ARG A 259 11.11 14.68 -4.50
CA ARG A 259 12.08 15.77 -4.26
C ARG A 259 13.27 15.41 -3.38
N LYS A 260 13.16 14.37 -2.53
CA LYS A 260 14.28 13.89 -1.71
C LYS A 260 15.03 12.72 -2.34
N PHE A 261 14.54 12.13 -3.42
CA PHE A 261 15.15 10.94 -4.01
C PHE A 261 16.49 11.29 -4.64
N ASN A 262 17.57 10.81 -4.03
CA ASN A 262 18.96 11.06 -4.40
C ASN A 262 19.78 9.77 -4.29
N GLN A 263 19.36 8.74 -5.03
CA GLN A 263 20.08 7.46 -5.13
C GLN A 263 20.45 7.17 -6.58
N SER A 264 21.63 6.62 -6.80
CA SER A 264 22.07 6.22 -8.15
C SER A 264 21.26 5.02 -8.65
N LEU A 265 20.82 5.10 -9.92
CA LEU A 265 20.11 4.02 -10.62
C LEU A 265 21.01 3.33 -11.66
N GLY A 266 22.32 3.60 -11.66
CA GLY A 266 23.22 3.16 -12.73
C GLY A 266 23.38 1.64 -12.84
N LYS A 267 23.06 0.88 -11.79
CA LYS A 267 23.11 -0.58 -11.81
C LYS A 267 21.85 -1.22 -12.44
N TRP A 268 20.80 -0.44 -12.66
CA TRP A 268 19.55 -0.95 -13.21
C TRP A 268 19.72 -1.34 -14.68
N ASN A 269 19.32 -2.56 -15.02
CA ASN A 269 19.27 -3.03 -16.40
C ASN A 269 17.98 -2.55 -17.08
N VAL A 270 18.07 -1.42 -17.79
CA VAL A 270 16.93 -0.79 -18.49
C VAL A 270 16.75 -1.27 -19.94
N SER A 271 17.42 -2.35 -20.36
CA SER A 271 17.42 -2.81 -21.76
C SER A 271 16.04 -3.19 -22.32
N LYS A 272 15.08 -3.55 -21.45
CA LYS A 272 13.69 -3.89 -21.84
C LYS A 272 12.70 -2.75 -21.66
N VAL A 273 13.10 -1.61 -21.08
CA VAL A 273 12.16 -0.54 -20.76
C VAL A 273 11.78 0.21 -22.04
N ILE A 274 10.48 0.22 -22.32
CA ILE A 274 9.90 0.89 -23.49
C ILE A 274 9.32 2.25 -23.10
N ASP A 275 8.71 2.35 -21.91
CA ASP A 275 8.13 3.60 -21.41
C ASP A 275 8.87 4.11 -20.16
N MET A 276 9.64 5.19 -20.34
CA MET A 276 10.41 5.88 -19.29
C MET A 276 9.99 7.36 -19.16
N GLY A 277 8.84 7.74 -19.73
CA GLY A 277 8.44 9.13 -19.88
C GLY A 277 8.36 9.90 -18.57
N PHE A 278 9.07 11.02 -18.46
CA PHE A 278 9.06 11.92 -17.30
C PHE A 278 9.49 11.25 -15.99
N MET A 279 10.21 10.11 -16.06
CA MET A 279 10.59 9.29 -14.91
C MET A 279 11.29 10.10 -13.82
N LEU A 280 12.20 11.01 -14.20
CA LEU A 280 13.07 11.74 -13.29
C LEU A 280 12.71 13.22 -13.13
N ASN A 281 11.65 13.71 -13.78
CA ASN A 281 11.31 15.13 -13.74
C ASN A 281 11.06 15.65 -12.32
N GLY A 282 11.82 16.66 -11.90
CA GLY A 282 11.70 17.29 -10.59
C GLY A 282 12.02 16.35 -9.41
N SER A 283 12.76 15.27 -9.64
CA SER A 283 13.33 14.44 -8.58
C SER A 283 14.49 15.16 -7.87
N GLY A 284 14.91 14.64 -6.72
CA GLY A 284 16.02 15.17 -5.92
C GLY A 284 17.42 14.71 -6.36
N LEU A 285 17.57 14.16 -7.56
CA LEU A 285 18.79 13.48 -7.96
C LEU A 285 19.95 14.50 -8.09
N SER A 286 20.99 14.32 -7.28
CA SER A 286 22.20 15.15 -7.36
C SER A 286 22.93 14.95 -8.70
N VAL A 287 23.79 15.90 -9.08
CA VAL A 287 24.65 15.78 -10.28
C VAL A 287 25.44 14.48 -10.26
N ALA A 288 26.03 14.11 -9.13
CA ALA A 288 26.82 12.89 -8.99
C ALA A 288 26.00 11.61 -9.23
N ASN A 289 24.80 11.52 -8.64
CA ASN A 289 23.93 10.35 -8.83
C ASN A 289 23.27 10.32 -10.22
N ASN A 290 22.99 11.48 -10.81
CA ASN A 290 22.53 11.57 -12.19
C ASN A 290 23.63 11.13 -13.17
N ASP A 291 24.87 11.57 -12.97
CA ASP A 291 26.03 11.14 -13.74
C ASP A 291 26.23 9.62 -13.64
N ALA A 292 26.20 9.06 -12.42
CA ALA A 292 26.33 7.62 -12.21
C ALA A 292 25.20 6.83 -12.88
N THR A 293 23.98 7.35 -12.84
CA THR A 293 22.81 6.76 -13.52
C THR A 293 23.00 6.72 -15.03
N LEU A 294 23.33 7.87 -15.64
CA LEU A 294 23.55 7.99 -17.08
C LEU A 294 24.70 7.09 -17.55
N MET A 295 25.83 7.09 -16.82
CA MET A 295 26.99 6.25 -17.13
C MET A 295 26.66 4.76 -17.07
N GLY A 296 25.94 4.32 -16.04
CA GLY A 296 25.53 2.93 -15.91
C GLY A 296 24.62 2.47 -17.04
N TRP A 297 23.62 3.28 -17.41
CA TRP A 297 22.71 2.95 -18.50
C TRP A 297 23.40 2.93 -19.86
N ALA A 298 24.27 3.90 -20.15
CA ALA A 298 25.01 3.95 -21.42
C ALA A 298 26.01 2.79 -21.59
N ALA A 299 26.38 2.10 -20.51
CA ALA A 299 27.27 0.93 -20.55
C ALA A 299 26.53 -0.40 -20.78
N LEU A 300 25.20 -0.41 -20.83
CA LEU A 300 24.43 -1.63 -21.08
C LEU A 300 24.66 -2.13 -22.51
N PRO A 301 24.72 -3.46 -22.71
CA PRO A 301 25.06 -4.06 -24.02
C PRO A 301 23.97 -3.85 -25.08
N SER A 302 22.74 -3.60 -24.67
CA SER A 302 21.62 -3.30 -25.56
C SER A 302 20.65 -2.33 -24.88
N LEU A 303 20.06 -1.44 -25.67
CA LEU A 303 19.08 -0.45 -25.20
C LEU A 303 17.99 -0.29 -26.25
N GLN A 304 16.76 -0.01 -25.80
CA GLN A 304 15.68 0.38 -26.69
C GLN A 304 15.98 1.73 -27.36
N HIS A 305 15.55 1.88 -28.61
CA HIS A 305 15.63 3.15 -29.33
C HIS A 305 14.38 4.01 -29.08
N ASN A 306 14.49 5.33 -29.28
CA ASN A 306 13.38 6.28 -29.19
C ASN A 306 12.73 6.38 -27.79
N VAL A 307 13.46 6.03 -26.74
CA VAL A 307 12.95 6.12 -25.37
C VAL A 307 12.87 7.59 -24.96
N ASN A 308 11.70 7.98 -24.46
CA ASN A 308 11.50 9.30 -23.88
C ASN A 308 11.81 9.26 -22.39
N LEU A 309 12.94 9.82 -21.95
CA LEU A 309 13.25 9.94 -20.53
C LEU A 309 12.59 11.20 -19.96
N GLN A 310 12.89 12.37 -20.54
CA GLN A 310 12.72 13.67 -19.88
C GLN A 310 13.42 13.71 -18.49
N ALA A 311 14.08 14.81 -18.16
CA ALA A 311 14.81 14.93 -16.90
C ALA A 311 14.86 16.38 -16.42
N SER A 312 13.75 17.11 -16.59
CA SER A 312 13.69 18.54 -16.23
C SER A 312 13.91 18.71 -14.73
N GLY A 313 14.68 19.74 -14.38
CA GLY A 313 15.17 19.99 -13.03
C GLY A 313 16.46 19.25 -12.66
N LEU A 314 16.98 18.36 -13.53
CA LEU A 314 18.25 17.67 -13.28
C LEU A 314 19.40 18.30 -14.07
N GLN A 315 20.60 18.19 -13.52
CA GLN A 315 21.85 18.62 -14.15
C GLN A 315 22.84 17.44 -14.18
N TYR A 316 23.81 17.50 -15.07
CA TYR A 316 24.88 16.50 -15.18
C TYR A 316 26.25 17.17 -15.28
N CYS A 317 27.33 16.41 -15.11
CA CYS A 317 28.68 16.88 -15.43
C CYS A 317 29.48 15.75 -16.09
N ASN A 318 29.96 14.79 -15.31
CA ASN A 318 30.80 13.68 -15.79
C ASN A 318 30.03 12.72 -16.70
N GLY A 319 28.69 12.69 -16.60
CA GLY A 319 27.80 11.89 -17.44
C GLY A 319 27.63 12.41 -18.87
N LYS A 320 28.30 13.50 -19.27
CA LYS A 320 28.12 14.13 -20.60
C LYS A 320 28.30 13.15 -21.77
N THR A 321 29.35 12.33 -21.75
CA THR A 321 29.59 11.33 -22.80
C THR A 321 28.49 10.28 -22.83
N ALA A 322 28.14 9.72 -21.67
CA ALA A 322 27.09 8.72 -21.54
C ALA A 322 25.73 9.25 -22.01
N ARG A 323 25.37 10.46 -21.58
CA ARG A 323 24.16 11.17 -22.05
C ARG A 323 24.12 11.32 -23.56
N ASN A 324 25.24 11.75 -24.17
CA ASN A 324 25.34 11.88 -25.62
C ASN A 324 25.20 10.54 -26.33
N THR A 325 25.71 9.43 -25.77
CA THR A 325 25.49 8.08 -26.32
C THR A 325 24.00 7.72 -26.30
N LEU A 326 23.32 7.90 -25.16
CA LEU A 326 21.88 7.64 -25.05
C LEU A 326 21.08 8.46 -26.08
N MET A 327 21.38 9.74 -26.23
CA MET A 327 20.67 10.62 -27.17
C MET A 327 21.01 10.33 -28.64
N ASN A 328 22.29 10.25 -29.00
CA ASN A 328 22.71 10.24 -30.40
C ASN A 328 22.73 8.83 -31.00
N THR A 329 23.09 7.82 -30.20
CA THR A 329 23.17 6.43 -30.66
C THR A 329 21.83 5.73 -30.49
N HIS A 330 21.14 5.94 -29.37
CA HIS A 330 19.87 5.29 -29.08
C HIS A 330 18.64 6.17 -29.37
N ASN A 331 18.82 7.40 -29.85
CA ASN A 331 17.73 8.35 -30.12
C ASN A 331 16.84 8.63 -28.90
N TRP A 332 17.42 8.66 -27.68
CA TRP A 332 16.67 8.99 -26.48
C TRP A 332 16.34 10.49 -26.43
N ASN A 333 15.13 10.81 -25.99
CA ASN A 333 14.70 12.19 -25.74
C ASN A 333 14.95 12.56 -24.27
N ILE A 334 16.11 13.17 -24.02
CA ILE A 334 16.54 13.67 -22.71
C ILE A 334 16.46 15.21 -22.73
N LYS A 335 15.58 15.76 -21.90
CA LYS A 335 15.44 17.21 -21.66
C LYS A 335 15.72 17.50 -20.20
N ASP A 336 16.94 17.94 -19.92
CA ASP A 336 17.46 18.31 -18.59
C ASP A 336 17.93 19.78 -18.60
N GLU A 337 18.46 20.26 -17.48
CA GLU A 337 18.93 21.65 -17.30
C GLU A 337 20.39 21.85 -17.77
N GLY A 338 20.95 20.89 -18.50
CA GLY A 338 22.30 20.95 -19.05
C GLY A 338 23.42 20.64 -18.04
N ALA A 339 24.65 20.96 -18.45
CA ALA A 339 25.83 20.65 -17.67
C ALA A 339 26.05 21.65 -16.52
N ASN A 340 26.31 21.16 -15.32
CA ASN A 340 26.75 21.97 -14.18
C ASN A 340 27.91 21.29 -13.45
N CYS A 341 29.12 21.78 -13.69
CA CYS A 341 30.37 21.25 -13.12
C CYS A 341 30.95 22.14 -12.01
N THR A 342 30.16 23.07 -11.45
CA THR A 342 30.65 24.09 -10.51
C THR A 342 30.66 23.65 -9.04
N LEU A 343 30.15 22.45 -8.72
CA LEU A 343 30.02 21.92 -7.36
C LEU A 343 31.00 20.80 -7.00
N MET A 344 32.11 20.64 -7.74
CA MET A 344 33.11 19.60 -7.44
C MET A 344 34.26 20.16 -6.58
N HIS A 345 34.00 20.34 -5.30
CA HIS A 345 35.02 20.46 -4.24
C HIS A 345 34.68 19.53 -3.07
#